data_AF-A0A4W5JRX6-F1
#
_entry.id   AF-A0A4W5JRX6-F1
#
_cell.length_a   1.000
_cell.length_b   1.000
_cell.length_c   1.000
_cell.angle_alpha   90.00
_cell.angle_beta   90.00
_cell.angle_gamma   90.00
#
_symmetry.space_group_name_H-M   'P 1'
#
loop_
_entity.id
_entity.type
_entity.pdbx_description
1 polymer ?
#
loop_
_entity_poly.entity_id
_entity_poly.type
_entity_poly.pdbx_seq_one_letter_code
_entity_poly.pdbx_strand_id
1 'polypeptide(L)'
;MHLSGSPVYLNDSTYDGSIEAGVQFGGLGQLFDGVLGGDDFTETKELRVWPGYDYLGWSREALGQGSVDIEFHFEKTRSFHTMQVTGCVCVRGGRVCVCVCVCV
;
A
#
# COMPACT_ATOMS: atom_id res chain seq x y z
N MET A 1 -4.63 -14.37 -8.97
CA MET A 1 -4.10 -15.05 -10.18
C MET A 1 -2.57 -14.92 -10.22
N HIS A 2 -1.88 -15.97 -10.64
CA HIS A 2 -0.44 -16.04 -10.81
C HIS A 2 -0.06 -15.13 -12.00
N LEU A 3 0.55 -13.97 -11.73
CA LEU A 3 1.30 -13.26 -12.78
C LEU A 3 2.36 -14.25 -13.27
N SER A 4 2.65 -14.30 -14.57
CA SER A 4 3.67 -15.20 -15.12
C SER A 4 5.05 -14.80 -14.55
N GLY A 5 5.39 -15.33 -13.37
CA GLY A 5 6.50 -14.91 -12.53
C GLY A 5 6.26 -15.30 -11.06
N SER A 6 7.32 -15.23 -10.26
CA SER A 6 7.33 -15.49 -8.82
C SER A 6 6.17 -14.82 -8.08
N PRO A 7 5.66 -15.40 -6.97
CA PRO A 7 4.60 -14.77 -6.19
C PRO A 7 5.01 -13.36 -5.73
N VAL A 8 4.15 -12.38 -6.02
CA VAL A 8 4.29 -10.99 -5.59
C VAL A 8 3.37 -10.78 -4.40
N TYR A 9 3.91 -10.27 -3.30
CA TYR A 9 3.16 -9.97 -2.09
C TYR A 9 3.06 -8.46 -1.94
N LEU A 10 1.82 -7.96 -1.81
CA LEU A 10 1.50 -6.54 -1.73
C LEU A 10 0.84 -6.24 -0.37
N ASN A 11 1.42 -6.78 0.69
CA ASN A 11 0.98 -6.58 2.07
C ASN A 11 1.80 -5.47 2.72
N ASP A 12 1.24 -4.83 3.73
CA ASP A 12 2.05 -4.03 4.64
C ASP A 12 2.91 -4.97 5.49
N SER A 13 4.23 -4.83 5.37
CA SER A 13 5.23 -5.73 5.97
C SER A 13 5.84 -5.16 7.23
N THR A 14 5.69 -3.85 7.44
CA THR A 14 6.22 -3.13 8.61
C THR A 14 5.12 -2.59 9.51
N TYR A 15 3.86 -2.93 9.22
CA TYR A 15 2.72 -2.52 10.03
C TYR A 15 2.90 -2.89 11.51
N ASP A 16 2.93 -1.88 12.37
CA ASP A 16 3.19 -2.03 13.81
C ASP A 16 1.91 -2.03 14.66
N GLY A 17 0.74 -1.93 14.01
CA GLY A 17 -0.57 -1.90 14.66
C GLY A 17 -1.23 -3.26 14.81
N SER A 18 -2.55 -3.23 14.97
CA SER A 18 -3.39 -4.43 15.09
C SER A 18 -4.04 -4.80 13.76
N ILE A 19 -4.24 -6.10 13.55
CA ILE A 19 -4.95 -6.65 12.39
C ILE A 19 -6.12 -7.48 12.90
N GLU A 20 -7.35 -7.09 12.56
CA GLU A 20 -8.56 -7.82 12.92
C GLU A 20 -9.47 -7.95 11.69
N ALA A 21 -9.92 -9.17 11.40
CA ALA A 21 -10.77 -9.47 10.24
C ALA A 21 -10.27 -8.93 8.89
N GLY A 22 -8.95 -8.80 8.72
CA GLY A 22 -8.33 -8.25 7.50
C GLY A 22 -8.26 -6.71 7.45
N VAL A 23 -8.64 -6.02 8.52
CA VAL A 23 -8.53 -4.57 8.69
C VAL A 23 -7.31 -4.25 9.56
N GLN A 24 -6.50 -3.29 9.11
CA GLN A 24 -5.32 -2.79 9.83
C GLN A 24 -5.70 -1.48 10.55
N PHE A 25 -5.43 -1.39 11.85
CA PHE A 25 -5.73 -0.20 12.64
C PHE A 25 -4.76 0.02 13.81
N GLY A 26 -4.68 1.27 14.27
CA GLY A 26 -3.92 1.64 15.47
C GLY A 26 -2.40 1.64 15.31
N GLY A 27 -1.89 1.60 14.08
CA GLY A 27 -0.46 1.64 13.79
C GLY A 27 -0.12 2.33 12.47
N LEU A 28 1.18 2.37 12.19
CA LEU A 28 1.81 2.87 10.98
C LEU A 28 2.53 1.72 10.28
N GLY A 29 2.86 1.91 9.01
CA GLY A 29 3.56 0.90 8.22
C GLY A 29 4.14 1.52 6.97
N GLN A 30 4.26 0.74 5.91
CA GLN A 30 4.96 1.15 4.69
C GLN A 30 4.30 2.32 3.95
N LEU A 31 3.02 2.61 4.23
CA LEU A 31 2.40 3.83 3.72
C LEU A 31 3.01 5.12 4.31
N PHE A 32 3.67 5.04 5.46
CA PHE A 32 4.17 6.20 6.22
C PHE A 32 5.69 6.20 6.44
N ASP A 33 6.43 5.27 5.86
CA ASP A 33 7.88 5.14 6.06
C ASP A 33 8.72 6.12 5.20
N GLY A 34 8.08 6.81 4.25
CA GLY A 34 8.71 7.77 3.33
C GLY A 34 9.46 7.12 2.16
N VAL A 35 9.39 5.80 2.02
CA VAL A 35 9.98 5.05 0.92
C VAL A 35 9.04 5.09 -0.29
N LEU A 36 9.60 5.39 -1.47
CA LEU A 36 8.88 5.37 -2.73
C LEU A 36 9.29 4.16 -3.56
N GLY A 37 8.29 3.39 -3.97
CA GLY A 37 8.43 2.31 -4.95
C GLY A 37 9.08 2.76 -6.27
N GLY A 38 9.49 1.80 -7.08
CA GLY A 38 9.91 2.02 -8.47
C GLY A 38 8.74 2.17 -9.44
N ASP A 39 9.02 1.95 -10.73
CA ASP A 39 8.00 1.93 -11.77
C ASP A 39 7.36 0.54 -11.94
N ASP A 40 8.13 -0.52 -11.69
CA ASP A 40 7.69 -1.91 -11.70
C ASP A 40 7.51 -2.40 -10.26
N PHE A 41 6.31 -2.91 -9.94
CA PHE A 41 6.00 -3.45 -8.62
C PHE A 41 6.49 -4.89 -8.43
N THR A 42 6.90 -5.56 -9.51
CA THR A 42 7.50 -6.89 -9.47
C THR A 42 8.99 -6.85 -9.19
N GLU A 43 9.60 -5.67 -9.30
CA GLU A 43 10.97 -5.39 -8.89
C GLU A 43 10.97 -4.64 -7.55
N THR A 44 11.99 -4.86 -6.74
CA THR A 44 12.21 -4.14 -5.48
C THR A 44 13.64 -3.63 -5.45
N LYS A 45 13.84 -2.43 -4.90
CA LYS A 45 15.16 -1.81 -4.79
C LYS A 45 15.99 -2.45 -3.68
N GLU A 46 15.33 -3.10 -2.72
CA GLU A 46 15.96 -3.70 -1.56
C GLU A 46 16.48 -5.12 -1.83
N LEU A 47 17.69 -5.40 -1.38
CA LEU A 47 18.28 -6.74 -1.54
C LEU A 47 17.67 -7.70 -0.51
N ARG A 48 17.26 -8.88 -0.97
CA ARG A 48 16.72 -10.00 -0.16
C ARG A 48 15.29 -9.81 0.37
N VAL A 49 14.52 -8.89 -0.19
CA VAL A 49 13.06 -8.86 0.04
C VAL A 49 12.32 -9.47 -1.15
N TRP A 50 11.03 -9.76 -0.95
CA TRP A 50 10.20 -10.37 -2.00
C TRP A 50 9.73 -9.32 -3.02
N PRO A 51 9.43 -9.74 -4.26
CA PRO A 51 8.73 -8.91 -5.24
C PRO A 51 7.48 -8.26 -4.64
N GLY A 52 7.35 -6.94 -4.77
CA GLY A 52 6.21 -6.17 -4.27
C GLY A 52 6.39 -5.56 -2.88
N TYR A 53 7.53 -5.80 -2.20
CA TYR A 53 7.77 -5.30 -0.84
C TYR A 53 7.48 -3.80 -0.67
N ASP A 54 7.88 -2.96 -1.63
CA ASP A 54 7.75 -1.50 -1.55
C ASP A 54 6.30 -0.99 -1.80
N TYR A 55 5.33 -1.89 -1.99
CA TYR A 55 3.97 -1.54 -2.42
C TYR A 55 2.92 -2.27 -1.60
N LEU A 56 1.84 -1.55 -1.26
CA LEU A 56 0.60 -2.15 -0.78
C LEU A 56 -0.40 -2.26 -1.93
N GLY A 57 -1.18 -3.33 -1.93
CA GLY A 57 -2.14 -3.57 -3.01
C GLY A 57 -3.34 -4.36 -2.56
N TRP A 58 -4.48 -4.00 -3.13
CA TRP A 58 -5.75 -4.65 -2.88
C TRP A 58 -6.33 -5.23 -4.17
N SER A 59 -7.01 -6.36 -4.04
CA SER A 59 -7.78 -6.98 -5.12
C SER A 59 -9.23 -6.58 -4.99
N ARG A 60 -9.82 -6.13 -6.10
CA ARG A 60 -11.26 -5.82 -6.18
C ARG A 60 -12.11 -7.05 -5.83
N GLU A 61 -11.69 -8.23 -6.26
CA GLU A 61 -12.37 -9.49 -5.98
C GLU A 61 -12.34 -9.83 -4.48
N ALA A 62 -11.19 -9.62 -3.82
CA ALA A 62 -11.03 -9.87 -2.39
C ALA A 62 -11.81 -8.86 -1.53
N LEU A 63 -11.88 -7.60 -1.97
CA LEU A 63 -12.62 -6.55 -1.28
C LEU A 63 -14.13 -6.64 -1.50
N GLY A 64 -14.59 -7.19 -2.62
CA GLY A 64 -16.01 -7.18 -3.01
C GLY A 64 -16.54 -5.78 -3.33
N GLN A 65 -15.66 -4.77 -3.42
CA GLN A 65 -16.01 -3.37 -3.66
C GLN A 65 -15.03 -2.70 -4.64
N GLY A 66 -15.48 -1.58 -5.22
CA GLY A 66 -14.75 -0.85 -6.25
C GLY A 66 -13.62 0.05 -5.76
N SER A 67 -13.52 0.27 -4.45
CA SER A 67 -12.62 1.21 -3.77
C SER A 67 -11.96 0.59 -2.54
N VAL A 68 -10.91 1.25 -2.07
CA VAL A 68 -10.26 0.96 -0.79
C VAL A 68 -10.54 2.12 0.14
N ASP A 69 -11.05 1.83 1.33
CA ASP A 69 -11.25 2.84 2.36
C ASP A 69 -10.02 2.88 3.27
N ILE A 70 -9.48 4.07 3.49
CA ILE A 70 -8.32 4.31 4.37
C ILE A 70 -8.68 5.47 5.30
N GLU A 71 -8.55 5.24 6.60
CA GLU A 71 -8.83 6.24 7.64
C GLU A 71 -7.53 6.70 8.29
N PHE A 72 -7.31 8.02 8.35
CA PHE A 72 -6.12 8.63 8.93
C PHE A 72 -6.48 9.37 10.22
N HIS A 73 -5.81 9.00 11.32
CA HIS A 73 -6.00 9.65 12.62
C HIS A 73 -4.82 10.56 12.92
N PHE A 74 -5.11 11.81 13.27
CA PHE A 74 -4.11 12.80 13.63
C PHE A 74 -4.26 13.16 15.10
N GLU A 75 -3.14 13.26 15.82
CA GLU A 75 -3.13 13.63 17.24
C GLU A 75 -3.84 14.96 17.52
N LYS A 76 -3.78 15.89 16.57
CA LYS A 76 -4.36 17.23 16.66
C LYS A 76 -5.10 17.57 15.38
N THR A 77 -6.06 18.48 15.47
CA THR A 77 -6.73 19.04 14.29
C THR A 77 -5.70 19.70 13.36
N ARG A 78 -5.77 19.38 12.07
CA ARG A 78 -4.89 19.90 11.01
C ARG A 78 -5.72 20.53 9.91
N SER A 79 -5.15 21.52 9.23
CA SER A 79 -5.70 22.06 7.97
C SER A 79 -5.04 21.35 6.81
N PHE A 80 -5.80 20.52 6.09
CA PHE A 80 -5.30 19.78 4.95
C PHE A 80 -5.35 20.63 3.68
N HIS A 81 -4.20 20.84 3.05
CA HIS A 81 -4.11 21.56 1.77
C HIS A 81 -4.01 20.59 0.59
N THR A 82 -3.26 19.50 0.75
CA THR A 82 -2.99 18.53 -0.31
C THR A 82 -2.88 17.13 0.28
N MET A 83 -3.44 16.14 -0.41
CA MET A 83 -3.14 14.72 -0.17
C MET A 83 -2.38 14.22 -1.39
N GLN A 84 -1.17 13.69 -1.20
CA GLN A 84 -0.40 13.12 -2.29
C GLN A 84 -0.43 11.60 -2.20
N VAL A 85 -0.89 10.96 -3.26
CA VAL A 85 -0.82 9.51 -3.39
C VAL A 85 0.26 9.23 -4.41
N THR A 86 1.40 8.71 -3.95
CA THR A 86 2.54 8.40 -4.81
C THR A 86 2.53 6.91 -5.11
N GLY A 87 2.33 6.54 -6.36
CA GLY A 87 2.38 5.14 -6.76
C GLY A 87 2.09 5.02 -8.25
N CYS A 88 2.80 4.14 -8.93
CA CYS A 88 2.42 3.80 -10.30
C CYS A 88 1.06 3.11 -10.26
N VAL A 89 0.07 3.72 -10.90
CA VAL A 89 -1.20 3.07 -11.25
C VAL A 89 -0.90 2.03 -12.34
N CYS A 90 -0.29 0.92 -11.94
CA CYS A 90 -0.05 -0.22 -12.80
C CYS A 90 -1.26 -1.14 -12.70
N VAL A 91 -2.28 -0.90 -13.53
CA VAL A 91 -3.41 -1.84 -13.69
C VAL A 91 -2.94 -3.03 -14.53
N ARG A 92 -2.21 -3.97 -13.92
CA ARG A 92 -1.94 -5.28 -14.52
C ARG A 92 -2.66 -6.35 -13.71
N GLY A 93 -3.74 -6.88 -14.29
CA GLY A 93 -4.54 -7.95 -13.67
C GLY A 93 -5.44 -7.48 -12.51
N GLY A 94 -5.99 -6.26 -12.58
CA GLY A 94 -7.08 -5.82 -11.70
C GLY A 94 -6.69 -5.38 -10.28
N ARG A 95 -5.39 -5.24 -9.99
CA ARG A 95 -4.88 -4.74 -8.70
C ARG A 95 -4.47 -3.28 -8.81
N VAL A 96 -4.79 -2.50 -7.78
CA VAL A 96 -4.35 -1.12 -7.60
C VAL A 96 -3.25 -1.13 -6.54
N CYS A 97 -2.08 -0.60 -6.88
CA CYS A 97 -0.95 -0.44 -5.96
C CYS A 97 -0.84 1.03 -5.56
N VAL A 98 -0.63 1.30 -4.26
CA VAL A 98 -0.70 2.66 -3.72
C VAL A 98 0.38 2.85 -2.65
N CYS A 99 1.18 3.92 -2.73
CA CYS A 99 1.81 4.53 -1.56
C CYS A 99 1.11 5.88 -1.29
N VAL A 100 0.86 6.24 -0.04
CA VAL A 100 0.11 7.46 0.31
C VAL A 100 0.98 8.36 1.16
N CYS A 101 1.37 9.52 0.64
CA CYS A 101 2.11 10.53 1.40
C CYS A 101 1.17 11.71 1.74
N VAL A 102 0.73 11.80 2.99
CA VAL A 102 -0.11 12.93 3.41
C VAL A 102 0.78 14.12 3.76
N CYS A 103 0.77 15.16 2.91
CA CYS A 103 1.40 16.44 3.22
C CYS A 103 0.45 17.29 4.08
N VAL A 104 0.83 17.55 5.32
CA VAL A 104 0.07 18.38 6.27
C VAL A 104 0.63 19.79 6.37
#